data_AF-H1KI09-F1
#
_entry.id   AF-H1KI09-F1
#
_cell.length_a   1.000
_cell.length_b   1.000
_cell.length_c   1.000
_cell.angle_alpha   90.00
_cell.angle_beta   90.00
_cell.angle_gamma   90.00
#
_symmetry.space_group_name_H-M   'P 1'
#
loop_
_entity.id
_entity.type
_entity.pdbx_description
1 polymer ?
#
loop_
_entity_poly.entity_id
_entity_poly.type
_entity_poly.pdbx_seq_one_letter_code
_entity_poly.pdbx_strand_id
1 'polypeptide(L)'
;MSEQTIQEGQPGDDPRTTAVLILVAIREASAHLGKLLRLARTEIRGNLRMLALLVLLFGGALLLVLASLVLFLLALRDALAALIGNDALAALIVAMPFVAATAILTFLGLRWMSLRAPVG
;
A
#
# COMPACT_ATOMS: atom_id res chain seq x y z
N MET A 1 64.90 -21.33 -47.12
CA MET A 1 63.69 -21.87 -47.78
C MET A 1 62.53 -21.61 -46.82
N SER A 2 61.87 -20.49 -47.07
CA SER A 2 60.57 -19.97 -46.60
C SER A 2 60.06 -20.28 -45.19
N GLU A 3 60.26 -19.32 -44.28
CA GLU A 3 59.41 -19.14 -43.10
C GLU A 3 57.98 -18.81 -43.56
N GLN A 4 57.02 -19.69 -43.25
CA GLN A 4 55.60 -19.39 -43.36
C GLN A 4 55.22 -18.48 -42.18
N THR A 5 55.19 -17.19 -42.46
CA THR A 5 54.56 -16.19 -41.61
C THR A 5 53.10 -16.59 -41.40
N ILE A 6 52.76 -16.99 -40.18
CA ILE A 6 51.37 -17.00 -39.73
C ILE A 6 50.93 -15.54 -39.77
N GLN A 7 50.23 -15.22 -40.84
CA GLN A 7 49.53 -13.96 -40.99
C GLN A 7 48.40 -14.00 -39.97
N GLU A 8 48.64 -13.47 -38.77
CA GLU A 8 47.57 -13.14 -37.83
C GLU A 8 46.64 -12.17 -38.56
N GLY A 9 45.56 -12.73 -39.10
CA GLY A 9 44.45 -11.96 -39.65
C GLY A 9 43.86 -11.14 -38.53
N GLN A 10 44.25 -9.87 -38.51
CA GLN A 10 43.70 -8.81 -37.68
C GLN A 10 42.18 -8.97 -37.56
N PRO A 11 41.61 -9.16 -36.34
CA PRO A 11 40.17 -9.23 -36.19
C PRO A 11 39.60 -7.91 -36.67
N GLY A 12 38.75 -8.01 -37.68
CA GLY A 12 38.34 -6.89 -38.53
C GLY A 12 37.80 -5.71 -37.73
N ASP A 13 38.52 -4.61 -37.85
CA ASP A 13 38.09 -3.24 -37.52
C ASP A 13 37.09 -2.75 -38.60
N ASP A 14 36.17 -3.63 -39.02
CA ASP A 14 35.14 -3.32 -39.99
C ASP A 14 33.93 -2.76 -39.23
N PRO A 15 33.67 -1.43 -39.31
CA PRO A 15 32.59 -0.78 -38.55
C PRO A 15 31.22 -1.40 -38.83
N ARG A 16 31.06 -2.12 -39.95
CA ARG A 16 29.86 -2.89 -40.27
C ARG A 16 29.66 -4.09 -39.33
N THR A 17 30.73 -4.75 -38.90
CA THR A 17 30.67 -5.91 -37.98
C THR A 17 30.28 -5.47 -36.57
N THR A 18 30.87 -4.38 -36.06
CA THR A 18 30.50 -3.79 -34.76
C THR A 18 29.04 -3.33 -34.75
N ALA A 19 28.58 -2.67 -35.82
CA ALA A 19 27.18 -2.26 -35.97
C ALA A 19 26.22 -3.47 -35.97
N VAL A 20 26.60 -4.57 -36.62
CA VAL A 20 25.82 -5.83 -36.60
C VAL A 20 25.77 -6.45 -35.21
N LEU A 21 26.88 -6.49 -34.47
CA LEU A 21 26.90 -7.01 -33.10
C LEU A 21 26.05 -6.17 -32.14
N ILE A 22 26.11 -4.84 -32.27
CA ILE A 22 25.25 -3.91 -31.51
C ILE A 22 23.77 -4.18 -31.83
N LEU A 23 23.43 -4.35 -33.11
CA LEU A 23 22.04 -4.64 -33.51
C LEU A 23 21.55 -5.98 -32.95
N VAL A 24 22.40 -7.02 -32.97
CA VAL A 24 22.09 -8.33 -32.39
C VAL A 24 21.90 -8.21 -30.87
N ALA A 25 22.78 -7.49 -30.18
CA ALA A 25 22.67 -7.24 -28.75
C ALA A 25 21.38 -6.48 -28.39
N ILE A 26 21.02 -5.44 -29.15
CA ILE A 26 19.77 -4.68 -28.97
C ILE A 26 18.55 -5.59 -29.20
N ARG A 27 18.59 -6.44 -30.22
CA ARG A 27 17.50 -7.39 -30.52
C ARG A 27 17.33 -8.40 -29.38
N GLU A 28 18.42 -8.95 -28.87
CA GLU A 28 18.37 -9.92 -27.76
C GLU A 28 17.90 -9.23 -26.47
N ALA A 29 18.43 -8.05 -26.15
CA ALA A 29 18.01 -7.25 -25.01
C ALA A 29 16.51 -6.89 -25.07
N SER A 30 16.02 -6.53 -26.26
CA SER A 30 14.59 -6.24 -26.48
C SER A 30 13.72 -7.48 -26.29
N ALA A 31 14.18 -8.66 -26.75
CA ALA A 31 13.48 -9.92 -26.54
C ALA A 31 13.42 -10.31 -25.04
N HIS A 32 14.51 -10.09 -24.30
CA HIS A 32 14.54 -10.30 -22.84
C HIS A 32 13.64 -9.32 -22.09
N LEU A 33 13.67 -8.03 -22.45
CA LEU A 33 12.80 -7.01 -21.85
C LEU A 33 11.32 -7.35 -22.05
N GLY A 34 10.93 -7.81 -23.24
CA GLY A 34 9.55 -8.24 -23.50
C GLY A 34 9.09 -9.39 -22.59
N LYS A 35 9.97 -10.36 -22.32
CA LYS A 35 9.69 -11.46 -21.38
C LYS A 35 9.51 -10.95 -19.94
N LEU A 36 10.40 -10.08 -19.48
CA LEU A 36 10.33 -9.47 -18.13
C LEU A 36 9.05 -8.64 -17.96
N LEU A 37 8.67 -7.84 -18.94
CA LEU A 37 7.44 -7.04 -18.90
C LEU A 37 6.18 -7.91 -18.86
N ARG A 38 6.17 -9.05 -19.58
CA ARG A 38 5.04 -9.99 -19.55
C ARG A 38 4.92 -10.68 -18.19
N LEU A 39 6.05 -11.04 -17.59
CA LEU A 39 6.09 -11.63 -16.25
C LEU A 39 5.65 -10.60 -15.20
N ALA A 40 6.24 -9.41 -15.22
CA ALA A 40 5.89 -8.30 -14.34
C ALA A 40 4.41 -7.95 -14.43
N ARG A 41 3.82 -7.90 -15.63
CA ARG A 41 2.37 -7.68 -15.80
C ARG A 41 1.54 -8.76 -15.11
N THR A 42 1.96 -10.02 -15.17
CA THR A 42 1.25 -11.15 -14.57
C THR A 42 1.35 -11.08 -13.05
N GLU A 43 2.55 -10.80 -12.52
CA GLU A 43 2.79 -10.64 -11.08
C GLU A 43 2.04 -9.44 -10.50
N ILE A 44 2.07 -8.28 -11.17
CA ILE A 44 1.33 -7.09 -10.75
C ILE A 44 -0.16 -7.39 -10.65
N ARG A 45 -0.75 -8.07 -11.65
CA ARG A 45 -2.17 -8.43 -11.62
C ARG A 45 -2.48 -9.41 -10.47
N GLY A 46 -1.60 -10.36 -10.20
CA GLY A 46 -1.70 -11.26 -9.06
C GLY A 46 -1.66 -10.52 -7.73
N ASN A 47 -0.69 -9.61 -7.58
CA ASN A 47 -0.51 -8.83 -6.36
C ASN A 47 -1.68 -7.87 -6.10
N LEU A 48 -2.21 -7.22 -7.15
CA LEU A 48 -3.40 -6.38 -7.04
C LEU A 48 -4.63 -7.17 -6.59
N ARG A 49 -4.80 -8.41 -7.09
CA ARG A 49 -5.89 -9.28 -6.65
C ARG A 49 -5.75 -9.65 -5.17
N MET A 50 -4.54 -9.98 -4.72
CA MET A 50 -4.27 -10.30 -3.31
C MET A 50 -4.49 -9.07 -2.42
N LEU A 51 -4.07 -7.89 -2.86
CA LEU A 51 -4.33 -6.63 -2.16
C LEU A 51 -5.83 -6.34 -2.07
N ALA A 52 -6.57 -6.54 -3.16
CA ALA A 52 -8.04 -6.36 -3.16
C ALA A 52 -8.73 -7.32 -2.18
N LEU A 53 -8.30 -8.59 -2.13
CA LEU A 53 -8.79 -9.56 -1.16
C LEU A 53 -8.42 -9.17 0.27
N LEU A 54 -7.20 -8.69 0.50
CA LEU A 54 -6.77 -8.22 1.82
C LEU A 54 -7.61 -7.04 2.30
N VAL A 55 -7.83 -6.04 1.43
CA VAL A 55 -8.69 -4.89 1.73
C VAL A 55 -10.12 -5.33 2.00
N LEU A 56 -10.65 -6.27 1.21
CA LEU A 56 -12.02 -6.78 1.40
C LEU A 56 -12.16 -7.53 2.73
N LEU A 57 -11.24 -8.44 3.05
CA LEU A 57 -11.28 -9.23 4.27
C LEU A 57 -11.03 -8.37 5.51
N PHE A 58 -9.97 -7.58 5.50
CA PHE A 58 -9.60 -6.75 6.65
C PHE A 58 -10.58 -5.59 6.82
N GLY A 59 -10.95 -4.90 5.73
CA GLY A 59 -11.96 -3.84 5.76
C GLY A 59 -13.33 -4.37 6.16
N GLY A 60 -13.74 -5.53 5.62
CA GLY A 60 -14.98 -6.20 6.01
C GLY A 60 -14.99 -6.62 7.47
N ALA A 61 -13.91 -7.23 7.96
CA ALA A 61 -13.78 -7.59 9.37
C ALA A 61 -13.81 -6.36 10.29
N LEU A 62 -13.11 -5.29 9.92
CA LEU A 62 -13.13 -4.03 10.66
C LEU A 62 -14.55 -3.45 10.71
N LEU A 63 -15.28 -3.44 9.59
CA LEU A 63 -16.68 -3.00 9.55
C LEU A 63 -17.58 -3.85 10.45
N LEU A 64 -17.41 -5.18 10.46
CA LEU A 64 -18.18 -6.06 11.34
C LEU A 64 -17.88 -5.81 12.81
N VAL A 65 -16.61 -5.58 13.17
CA VAL A 65 -16.22 -5.21 14.54
C VAL A 65 -16.88 -3.89 14.94
N LEU A 66 -16.86 -2.87 14.08
CA LEU A 66 -17.50 -1.59 14.35
C LEU A 66 -19.02 -1.72 14.48
N ALA A 67 -19.66 -2.47 13.59
CA ALA A 67 -21.10 -2.73 13.65
C ALA A 67 -21.49 -3.47 14.94
N SER A 68 -20.74 -4.52 15.30
CA SER A 68 -20.93 -5.27 16.54
C SER A 68 -20.75 -4.40 17.77
N LEU A 69 -19.74 -3.52 17.78
CA LEU A 69 -19.53 -2.57 18.86
C LEU A 69 -20.71 -1.61 19.02
N VAL A 70 -21.24 -1.06 17.92
CA VAL A 70 -22.42 -0.18 17.95
C VAL A 70 -23.62 -0.93 18.52
N LEU A 71 -23.90 -2.14 18.04
CA LEU A 71 -24.99 -2.97 18.55
C LEU A 71 -24.82 -3.29 20.04
N PHE A 72 -23.60 -3.58 20.47
CA PHE A 72 -23.28 -3.81 21.88
C PHE A 72 -23.54 -2.56 22.73
N LEU A 73 -23.14 -1.37 22.28
CA LEU A 73 -23.39 -0.12 23.00
C LEU A 73 -24.89 0.18 23.11
N LEU A 74 -25.68 -0.10 22.06
CA LEU A 74 -27.14 0.03 22.11
C LEU A 74 -27.74 -0.95 23.12
N ALA A 75 -27.36 -2.23 23.05
CA ALA A 75 -27.84 -3.25 23.99
C ALA A 75 -27.46 -2.92 25.44
N LEU A 76 -26.23 -2.42 25.67
CA LEU A 76 -25.77 -1.99 26.98
C LEU A 76 -26.58 -0.78 27.48
N ARG A 77 -26.82 0.21 26.61
CA ARG A 77 -27.66 1.36 26.91
C ARG A 77 -29.07 0.93 27.30
N ASP A 78 -29.67 0.01 26.56
CA ASP A 78 -31.02 -0.47 26.82
C ASP A 78 -31.10 -1.29 28.11
N ALA A 79 -30.09 -2.13 28.39
CA ALA A 79 -29.98 -2.84 29.66
C ALA A 79 -29.86 -1.88 30.85
N LEU A 80 -29.06 -0.82 30.72
CA LEU A 80 -28.96 0.24 31.72
C LEU A 80 -30.26 1.02 31.88
N ALA A 81 -30.94 1.34 30.77
CA ALA A 81 -32.23 2.03 30.81
C ALA A 81 -33.28 1.20 31.53
N ALA A 82 -33.32 -0.11 31.28
CA ALA A 82 -34.20 -1.05 31.98
C ALA A 82 -33.89 -1.15 33.47
N LEU A 83 -32.61 -1.12 33.85
CA LEU A 83 -32.18 -1.18 35.26
C LEU A 83 -32.44 0.12 36.03
N ILE A 84 -32.18 1.27 35.40
CA ILE A 84 -32.28 2.59 36.02
C ILE A 84 -33.73 3.12 35.96
N GLY A 85 -34.52 2.67 34.97
CA GLY A 85 -35.85 3.22 34.68
C GLY A 85 -35.81 4.61 34.02
N ASN A 86 -34.65 5.04 33.51
CA ASN A 86 -34.48 6.34 32.87
C ASN A 86 -33.59 6.24 31.63
N ASP A 87 -34.23 6.41 30.48
CA ASP A 87 -33.62 6.37 29.15
C ASP A 87 -32.54 7.43 28.93
N ALA A 88 -32.73 8.64 29.46
CA ALA A 88 -31.82 9.76 29.25
C ALA A 88 -30.53 9.57 30.06
N LEU A 89 -30.65 9.10 31.31
CA LEU A 89 -29.49 8.83 32.15
C LEU A 89 -28.65 7.68 31.60
N ALA A 90 -29.28 6.59 31.14
CA ALA A 90 -28.56 5.47 30.53
C ALA A 90 -27.81 5.90 29.26
N ALA A 91 -28.44 6.69 28.40
CA ALA A 91 -27.79 7.25 27.21
C ALA A 91 -26.62 8.16 27.58
N LEU A 92 -26.78 9.02 28.59
CA LEU A 92 -25.71 9.89 29.07
C LEU A 92 -24.51 9.09 29.57
N ILE A 93 -24.72 8.04 30.37
CA ILE A 93 -23.65 7.19 30.90
C ILE A 93 -22.86 6.53 29.76
N VAL A 94 -23.55 5.97 28.77
CA VAL A 94 -22.90 5.30 27.63
C VAL A 94 -22.19 6.30 26.72
N ALA A 95 -22.74 7.50 26.51
CA ALA A 95 -22.16 8.52 25.64
C ALA A 95 -21.01 9.30 26.29
N MET A 96 -21.03 9.49 27.62
CA MET A 96 -20.04 10.29 28.35
C MET A 96 -18.57 9.97 28.01
N PRO A 97 -18.11 8.70 28.00
CA PRO A 97 -16.71 8.40 27.67
C PRO A 97 -16.32 8.88 26.26
N PHE A 98 -17.23 8.82 25.29
CA PHE A 98 -16.97 9.29 23.92
C PHE A 98 -16.88 10.82 23.87
N VAL A 99 -17.76 11.52 24.58
CA VAL A 99 -17.73 12.99 24.70
C VAL A 99 -16.43 13.43 25.37
N ALA A 100 -16.03 12.77 26.46
CA ALA A 100 -14.79 13.07 27.17
C ALA A 100 -13.56 12.83 26.28
N ALA A 101 -13.47 11.68 25.60
CA ALA A 101 -12.39 11.39 24.68
C ALA A 101 -12.32 12.42 23.53
N THR A 102 -13.47 12.78 22.96
CA THR A 102 -13.55 13.79 21.88
C THR A 102 -13.07 15.15 22.37
N ALA A 103 -13.49 15.58 23.55
CA ALA A 103 -13.05 16.84 24.14
C ALA A 103 -11.54 16.86 24.39
N ILE A 104 -10.98 15.77 24.93
CA ILE A 104 -9.52 15.63 25.17
C ILE A 104 -8.76 15.69 23.85
N LEU A 105 -9.17 14.92 22.85
CA LEU A 105 -8.49 14.88 21.56
C LEU A 105 -8.59 16.22 20.82
N THR A 106 -9.74 16.88 20.89
CA THR A 106 -9.95 18.20 20.30
C THR A 106 -9.05 19.24 20.96
N PHE A 107 -9.03 19.27 22.30
CA PHE A 107 -8.17 20.16 23.07
C PHE A 107 -6.69 19.91 22.76
N LEU A 108 -6.27 18.65 22.70
CA LEU A 108 -4.90 18.28 22.38
C LEU A 108 -4.54 18.70 20.95
N GLY A 109 -5.43 18.47 19.98
CA GLY A 109 -5.25 18.89 18.59
C GLY A 109 -5.08 20.41 18.46
N LEU A 110 -5.94 21.18 19.11
CA LEU A 110 -5.85 22.65 19.16
C LEU A 110 -4.53 23.12 19.78
N ARG A 111 -4.13 22.51 20.91
CA ARG A 111 -2.86 22.83 21.57
C ARG A 111 -1.67 22.55 20.65
N TRP A 112 -1.68 21.42 19.94
CA TRP A 112 -0.57 21.04 19.06
C TRP A 112 -0.46 21.94 17.84
N MET A 113 -1.59 22.38 17.29
CA MET A 113 -1.63 23.36 16.19
C MET A 113 -1.09 24.73 16.64
N SER A 114 -1.49 25.18 17.84
CA SER A 114 -1.00 26.43 18.44
C SER A 114 0.52 26.43 18.65
N LEU A 115 1.09 25.30 19.10
CA LEU A 115 2.55 25.14 19.27
C LEU A 115 3.35 25.13 17.96
N ARG A 116 2.71 24.91 16.82
CA ARG A 116 3.35 24.84 15.49
C ARG A 116 3.14 26.09 14.64
N ALA A 117 2.40 27.09 15.15
CA ALA A 117 2.27 28.37 14.47
C ALA A 117 3.62 29.11 14.53
N PRO A 118 4.22 29.47 13.37
CA PRO A 118 5.44 30.29 13.37
C PRO A 118 5.13 31.62 14.03
N VAL A 119 5.90 31.95 15.07
CA VAL A 119 5.94 33.28 15.64
C VAL A 119 6.48 34.20 14.53
N GLY A 120 5.64 35.12 14.06
CA GLY A 120 6.09 36.25 13.24
C GLY A 120 6.96 37.19 14.05
#